data_AF-A0A7G8UFD2-F1
#
_entry.id   AF-A0A7G8UFD2-F1
#
_cell.length_a   1.000
_cell.length_b   1.000
_cell.length_c   1.000
_cell.angle_alpha   90.00
_cell.angle_beta   90.00
_cell.angle_gamma   90.00
#
_symmetry.space_group_name_H-M   'P 1'
#
loop_
_entity.id
_entity.type
_entity.pdbx_description
1 polymer ?
#
loop_
_entity_poly.entity_id
_entity_poly.type
_entity_poly.pdbx_seq_one_letter_code
_entity_poly.pdbx_strand_id
1 'polypeptide(L)' 'MAAYMAQRIIDGVYTYGYVIDRRPDLKDGIDTHLTDNGHADLIEGSA' A
#
# COMPACT_ATOMS: atom_id res chain seq x y z
N MET A 1 -3.10 11.24 -2.53
CA MET A 1 -3.98 10.26 -1.87
C MET A 1 -3.36 8.88 -1.78
N ALA A 2 -2.75 8.36 -2.85
CA ALA A 2 -2.04 7.08 -2.80
C ALA A 2 -0.93 7.04 -1.72
N ALA A 3 -0.04 8.03 -1.67
CA ALA A 3 0.99 8.13 -0.62
C ALA A 3 0.43 8.17 0.81
N TYR A 4 -0.71 8.84 1.02
CA TYR A 4 -1.38 8.87 2.32
C TYR A 4 -1.95 7.49 2.71
N MET A 5 -2.52 6.77 1.75
CA MET A 5 -3.00 5.41 1.98
C MET A 5 -1.86 4.42 2.17
N ALA A 6 -0.75 4.59 1.45
CA ALA A 6 0.47 3.82 1.65
C ALA A 6 1.05 4.04 3.05
N GLN A 7 1.11 5.30 3.52
CA GLN A 7 1.53 5.59 4.90
C GLN A 7 0.62 4.90 5.92
N ARG A 8 -0.70 4.87 5.69
CA ARG A 8 -1.65 4.13 6.55
C ARG A 8 -1.38 2.63 6.60
N ILE A 9 -0.88 2.05 5.51
CA ILE A 9 -0.47 0.64 5.45
C ILE A 9 0.82 0.43 6.24
N ILE A 10 1.81 1.33 6.09
CA ILE A 10 3.05 1.33 6.87
C ILE A 10 2.77 1.47 8.36
N ASP A 11 1.85 2.35 8.73
CA ASP A 11 1.43 2.58 10.11
C ASP A 11 0.58 1.42 10.69
N GLY A 12 0.26 0.39 9.88
CA GLY A 12 -0.53 -0.77 10.29
C GLY A 12 -2.01 -0.48 10.54
N VAL A 13 -2.52 0.69 10.10
CA VAL A 13 -3.94 1.07 10.26
C VAL A 13 -4.83 0.28 9.31
N TYR A 14 -4.34 0.00 8.10
CA TYR A 14 -5.03 -0.80 7.10
C TYR A 14 -4.08 -1.81 6.47
N THR A 15 -4.60 -2.95 6.03
CA THR A 15 -3.83 -3.88 5.21
C THR A 15 -3.85 -3.43 3.76
N TYR A 16 -2.81 -3.79 3.00
CA TYR A 16 -2.73 -3.50 1.58
C TYR A 16 -3.96 -4.02 0.83
N GLY A 17 -4.32 -5.29 1.02
CA GLY A 17 -5.50 -5.90 0.39
C GLY A 17 -6.80 -5.14 0.67
N TYR A 18 -7.00 -4.68 1.90
CA TYR A 18 -8.19 -3.89 2.26
C TYR A 18 -8.27 -2.55 1.54
N VAL A 19 -7.13 -1.87 1.36
CA VAL A 19 -7.08 -0.60 0.65
C VAL A 19 -7.32 -0.80 -0.84
N ILE A 20 -6.70 -1.82 -1.45
CA ILE A 20 -6.83 -2.08 -2.89
C ILE A 20 -8.24 -2.58 -3.24
N ASP A 21 -8.88 -3.38 -2.39
CA ASP A 21 -10.27 -3.83 -2.58
C ASP A 21 -11.25 -2.63 -2.67
N ARG A 22 -11.03 -1.61 -1.84
CA ARG A 22 -11.88 -0.41 -1.79
C ARG A 22 -11.50 0.66 -2.80
N ARG A 23 -10.20 0.76 -3.09
CA ARG A 23 -9.59 1.83 -3.89
C ARG A 23 -8.55 1.24 -4.85
N PRO A 24 -8.99 0.41 -5.81
CA PRO A 24 -8.07 -0.16 -6.80
C PRO A 24 -7.44 0.92 -7.68
N ASP A 25 -8.10 2.09 -7.80
CA ASP A 25 -7.59 3.29 -8.46
C ASP A 25 -6.26 3.80 -7.87
N LEU A 26 -5.99 3.51 -6.60
CA LEU A 26 -4.80 3.98 -5.90
C LEU A 26 -3.64 2.98 -5.92
N LYS A 27 -3.84 1.78 -6.50
CA LYS A 27 -2.88 0.68 -6.43
C LYS A 27 -1.48 1.08 -6.89
N ASP A 28 -1.33 1.57 -8.12
CA ASP A 28 -0.03 1.89 -8.69
C ASP A 28 0.73 2.93 -7.86
N GLY A 29 0.01 3.92 -7.32
CA GLY A 29 0.60 4.95 -6.47
C GLY A 29 0.97 4.44 -5.07
N ILE A 30 0.24 3.46 -4.53
CA ILE A 30 0.56 2.81 -3.26
C ILE A 30 1.78 1.91 -3.46
N ASP A 31 1.81 1.12 -4.51
CA ASP A 31 2.90 0.21 -4.84
C ASP A 31 4.22 0.97 -5.00
N THR A 32 4.19 2.07 -5.76
CA THR A 32 5.36 2.95 -5.95
C THR A 32 5.84 3.49 -4.61
N HIS A 33 4.92 3.99 -3.78
CA HIS A 33 5.30 4.57 -2.49
C HIS A 33 5.86 3.52 -1.52
N LEU A 34 5.27 2.33 -1.46
CA LEU A 34 5.76 1.24 -0.63
C LEU A 34 7.14 0.77 -1.12
N THR A 35 7.34 0.65 -2.42
CA THR A 35 8.63 0.23 -3.01
C THR A 35 9.73 1.27 -2.76
N ASP A 36 9.45 2.55 -3.02
CA ASP A 36 10.42 3.64 -2.84
C ASP A 36 10.86 3.81 -1.38
N ASN A 37 9.98 3.48 -0.43
CA ASN A 37 10.28 3.54 1.00
C ASN A 37 10.78 2.21 1.59
N GLY A 38 11.04 1.19 0.76
CA GLY A 38 11.58 -0.09 1.22
C GLY A 38 10.56 -0.98 1.95
N HIS A 39 9.28 -0.71 1.79
CA HIS A 39 8.15 -1.43 2.36
C HIS A 39 7.42 -2.31 1.34
N ALA A 40 8.14 -2.80 0.32
CA ALA A 40 7.58 -3.69 -0.71
C ALA A 40 7.05 -5.01 -0.12
N ASP A 41 7.49 -5.39 1.08
CA ASP A 41 7.00 -6.53 1.86
C ASP A 41 5.52 -6.38 2.29
N LEU A 42 5.02 -5.15 2.40
CA LEU A 42 3.63 -4.86 2.77
C LEU A 42 2.65 -4.99 1.60
N ILE A 43 3.15 -5.03 0.36
CA ILE A 43 2.34 -5.35 -0.82
C ILE A 43 2.02 -6.84 -0.71
N GLU A 44 0.76 -7.20 -0.45
CA GLU A 44 0.37 -8.60 -0.30
C GLU A 44 0.86 -9.42 -1.50
N GLY A 45 1.76 -10.37 -1.22
CA GLY A 45 2.39 -11.23 -2.23
C GLY A 45 3.88 -11.56 -2.05
N SER A 46 4.53 -11.19 -0.94
CA SER A 46 5.88 -11.71 -0.61
C SER A 46 5.81 -13.02 0.20
N ALA A 47 5.04 -14.00 -0.27
CA ALA A 47 5.12 -15.42 0.09
C ALA A 47 4.29 -16.28 -0.87
#